data_AF-A0A7Z9WEZ7-F1
#
_entry.id   AF-A0A7Z9WEZ7-F1
#
_cell.length_a   1.000
_cell.length_b   1.000
_cell.length_c   1.000
_cell.angle_alpha   90.00
_cell.angle_beta   90.00
_cell.angle_gamma   90.00
#
_symmetry.space_group_name_H-M   'P 1'
#
loop_
_entity.id
_entity.type
_entity.pdbx_description
1 polymer ?
#
loop_
_entity_poly.entity_id
_entity_poly.type
_entity_poly.pdbx_seq_one_letter_code
_entity_poly.pdbx_strand_id
1 'polypeptide(L)'
;MKDRRIKHGVYKLMKRLKRGELDGRSTPAKFLQEIRQLILDDLGGPSNLTNRQYILLDTILLPQLLFYRTMAEYAMTQGNKIIDEEGNLIGCLGHNFLAYGENIRRNLERLYQWGKNSDMDWRLKLAQAMQNIEGN
;
A
#
# COMPACT_ATOMS: atom_id res chain seq x y z
N MET A 1 30.66 -17.84 13.76
CA MET A 1 29.51 -17.43 14.59
C MET A 1 28.23 -17.92 13.91
N LYS A 2 27.33 -18.61 14.62
CA LYS A 2 26.03 -18.99 14.05
C LYS A 2 25.23 -17.71 13.78
N ASP A 3 25.04 -17.42 12.51
CA ASP A 3 24.24 -16.32 11.99
C ASP A 3 22.80 -16.46 12.52
N ARG A 4 22.51 -15.83 13.66
CA ARG A 4 21.15 -15.75 14.20
C ARG A 4 20.39 -14.89 13.23
N ARG A 5 19.73 -15.53 12.25
CA ARG A 5 18.84 -14.84 11.29
C ARG A 5 17.98 -13.85 12.05
N ILE A 6 18.26 -12.57 11.83
CA ILE A 6 17.58 -11.48 12.50
C ILE A 6 16.12 -11.48 12.04
N LYS A 7 15.17 -11.71 12.96
CA LYS A 7 13.74 -11.88 12.63
C LYS A 7 12.98 -10.60 12.96
N HIS A 8 12.78 -9.75 11.96
CA HIS A 8 11.97 -8.52 12.01
C HIS A 8 10.44 -8.75 12.11
N GLY A 9 9.97 -9.98 12.39
CA GLY A 9 8.55 -10.27 12.66
C GLY A 9 7.57 -10.27 11.48
N VAL A 10 7.94 -9.72 10.31
CA VAL A 10 7.05 -9.58 9.13
C VAL A 10 6.43 -10.90 8.70
N TYR A 11 7.18 -11.99 8.58
CA TYR A 11 6.61 -13.27 8.12
C TYR A 11 5.52 -13.81 9.07
N LYS A 12 5.64 -13.56 10.38
CA LYS A 12 4.60 -13.89 11.36
C LYS A 12 3.37 -13.01 11.13
N LEU A 13 3.59 -11.71 10.90
CA LEU A 13 2.53 -10.76 10.61
C LEU A 13 1.78 -11.09 9.30
N MET A 14 2.51 -11.41 8.23
CA MET A 14 1.96 -11.88 6.95
C MET A 14 1.05 -13.09 7.12
N LYS A 15 1.47 -14.08 7.91
CA LYS A 15 0.66 -15.28 8.18
C LYS A 15 -0.63 -14.93 8.91
N ARG A 16 -0.54 -14.10 9.96
CA ARG A 16 -1.72 -13.65 10.74
C ARG A 16 -2.70 -12.88 9.87
N LEU A 17 -2.20 -11.94 9.06
CA LEU A 17 -3.02 -11.15 8.14
C LEU A 17 -3.75 -12.05 7.14
N LYS A 18 -3.05 -13.00 6.51
CA LYS A 18 -3.65 -13.95 5.55
C LYS A 18 -4.73 -14.84 6.16
N ARG A 19 -4.67 -15.10 7.47
CA ARG A 19 -5.66 -15.91 8.20
C ARG A 19 -6.80 -15.09 8.81
N GLY A 20 -6.76 -13.76 8.68
CA GLY A 20 -7.73 -12.88 9.35
C GLY A 20 -7.55 -12.82 10.88
N GLU A 21 -6.36 -13.16 11.39
CA GLU A 21 -6.05 -13.21 12.83
C GLU A 21 -5.49 -11.86 13.38
N LEU A 22 -5.76 -10.76 12.69
CA LEU A 22 -5.45 -9.43 13.19
C LEU A 22 -6.61 -8.92 14.04
N ASP A 23 -6.36 -8.78 15.34
CA ASP A 23 -7.26 -8.08 16.25
C ASP A 23 -7.39 -6.61 15.81
N GLY A 24 -8.62 -6.13 15.63
CA GLY A 24 -8.93 -4.75 15.26
C GLY A 24 -8.39 -3.70 16.24
N ARG A 25 -8.10 -4.08 17.48
CA ARG A 25 -7.51 -3.19 18.50
C ARG A 25 -5.98 -3.16 18.45
N SER A 26 -5.36 -4.05 17.70
CA SER A 26 -3.90 -4.16 17.62
C SER A 26 -3.28 -2.98 16.87
N THR A 27 -2.06 -2.59 17.23
CA THR A 27 -1.29 -1.54 16.53
C THR A 27 -1.23 -1.75 15.01
N PRO A 28 -1.02 -2.99 14.49
CA PRO A 28 -1.09 -3.25 13.05
C PRO A 28 -2.45 -2.91 12.44
N ALA A 29 -3.56 -3.29 13.10
CA ALA A 29 -4.90 -3.04 12.57
C ALA A 29 -5.26 -1.55 12.59
N LYS A 30 -4.92 -0.83 13.67
CA LYS A 30 -5.10 0.62 13.76
C LYS A 30 -4.34 1.35 12.66
N PHE A 31 -3.09 0.98 12.44
CA PHE A 31 -2.29 1.55 11.35
C PHE A 31 -2.90 1.32 9.96
N LEU A 32 -3.41 0.11 9.70
CA LEU A 32 -4.09 -0.16 8.43
C LEU A 32 -5.33 0.72 8.27
N GLN A 33 -6.12 0.93 9.33
CA GLN A 33 -7.28 1.80 9.31
C GLN A 33 -6.91 3.28 9.08
N GLU A 34 -5.90 3.78 9.79
CA GLU A 34 -5.40 5.15 9.68
C GLU A 34 -4.88 5.44 8.26
N ILE A 35 -3.99 4.59 7.75
CA ILE A 35 -3.43 4.76 6.40
C ILE A 35 -4.50 4.61 5.33
N ARG A 36 -5.45 3.68 5.51
CA ARG A 36 -6.58 3.54 4.59
C ARG A 36 -7.39 4.83 4.53
N GLN A 37 -7.71 5.43 5.67
CA GLN A 37 -8.47 6.66 5.72
C GLN A 37 -7.72 7.81 5.03
N LEU A 38 -6.43 7.98 5.31
CA LEU A 38 -5.59 9.00 4.66
C LEU A 38 -5.58 8.85 3.13
N ILE A 39 -5.38 7.64 2.62
CA ILE A 39 -5.39 7.38 1.18
C ILE A 39 -6.78 7.65 0.58
N LEU A 40 -7.86 7.28 1.29
CA LEU A 40 -9.22 7.54 0.82
C LEU A 40 -9.52 9.03 0.79
N ASP A 41 -9.11 9.79 1.79
CA ASP A 41 -9.32 11.24 1.86
C ASP A 41 -8.62 11.94 0.70
N ASP A 42 -7.38 11.56 0.39
CA ASP A 42 -6.61 12.06 -0.76
C ASP A 42 -7.25 11.70 -2.11
N LEU A 43 -8.01 10.59 -2.16
CA LEU A 43 -8.74 10.15 -3.35
C LEU A 43 -10.16 10.72 -3.44
N GLY A 44 -10.58 11.62 -2.53
CA GLY A 44 -11.93 12.21 -2.55
C GLY A 44 -13.01 11.31 -1.93
N GLY A 45 -12.61 10.34 -1.12
CA GLY A 45 -13.49 9.50 -0.32
C GLY A 45 -13.81 8.13 -0.94
N PRO A 46 -14.46 7.24 -0.15
CA PRO A 46 -14.72 5.85 -0.54
C PRO A 46 -15.62 5.72 -1.78
N SER A 47 -16.51 6.67 -2.04
CA SER A 47 -17.38 6.66 -3.21
C SER A 47 -16.65 6.94 -4.52
N ASN A 48 -15.42 7.48 -4.46
CA ASN A 48 -14.64 7.82 -5.65
C ASN A 48 -13.75 6.66 -6.14
N LEU A 49 -13.71 5.54 -5.42
CA LEU A 49 -12.91 4.38 -5.80
C LEU A 49 -13.74 3.38 -6.62
N THR A 50 -13.19 2.97 -7.75
CA THR A 50 -13.67 1.79 -8.49
C THR A 50 -13.38 0.49 -7.72
N ASN A 51 -14.10 -0.59 -8.02
CA ASN A 51 -13.85 -1.91 -7.43
C ASN A 51 -12.39 -2.39 -7.60
N ARG A 52 -11.75 -2.03 -8.72
CA ARG A 52 -10.34 -2.38 -8.98
C ARG A 52 -9.40 -1.62 -8.04
N GLN A 53 -9.69 -0.34 -7.77
CA GLN A 53 -8.93 0.47 -6.82
C GLN A 53 -9.10 -0.05 -5.40
N TYR A 54 -10.31 -0.47 -5.02
CA TYR A 54 -10.55 -1.14 -3.73
C TYR A 54 -9.70 -2.39 -3.56
N ILE A 55 -9.69 -3.28 -4.56
CA ILE A 55 -8.86 -4.49 -4.52
C ILE A 55 -7.38 -4.12 -4.42
N LEU A 56 -6.90 -3.18 -5.23
CA LEU A 56 -5.51 -2.73 -5.18
C LEU A 56 -5.13 -2.17 -3.80
N LEU A 57 -6.00 -1.34 -3.22
CA LEU A 57 -5.78 -0.74 -1.91
C LEU A 57 -5.80 -1.79 -0.80
N ASP A 58 -6.91 -2.51 -0.63
CA ASP A 58 -7.16 -3.34 0.54
C ASP A 58 -6.38 -4.67 0.49
N THR A 59 -6.15 -5.24 -0.70
CA THR A 59 -5.53 -6.58 -0.82
C THR A 59 -4.04 -6.56 -1.13
N ILE A 60 -3.52 -5.45 -1.68
CA ILE A 60 -2.12 -5.36 -2.12
C ILE A 60 -1.39 -4.25 -1.35
N LEU A 61 -1.84 -2.99 -1.49
CA LEU A 61 -1.08 -1.83 -1.01
C LEU A 61 -1.03 -1.75 0.52
N LEU A 62 -2.17 -1.87 1.20
CA LEU A 62 -2.25 -1.81 2.66
C LEU A 62 -1.39 -2.89 3.34
N PRO A 63 -1.44 -4.19 2.94
CA PRO A 63 -0.51 -5.20 3.44
C PRO A 63 0.97 -4.86 3.21
N GLN A 64 1.32 -4.36 2.03
CA GLN A 64 2.71 -4.00 1.70
C GLN A 64 3.23 -2.87 2.60
N LEU A 65 2.41 -1.82 2.81
CA LEU A 65 2.74 -0.71 3.71
C LEU A 65 2.96 -1.20 5.14
N LEU A 66 2.11 -2.10 5.63
CA LEU A 66 2.27 -2.69 6.96
C LEU A 66 3.60 -3.47 7.09
N PHE A 67 3.96 -4.27 6.09
CA PHE A 67 5.21 -5.03 6.11
C PHE A 67 6.42 -4.10 6.04
N TYR A 68 6.39 -3.10 5.15
CA TYR A 68 7.44 -2.10 5.02
C TYR A 68 7.67 -1.34 6.33
N ARG A 69 6.60 -0.86 6.96
CA ARG A 69 6.65 -0.24 8.30
C ARG A 69 7.28 -1.17 9.33
N THR A 70 6.83 -2.42 9.40
CA THR A 70 7.34 -3.38 10.39
C THR A 70 8.85 -3.60 10.25
N MET A 71 9.36 -3.63 9.01
CA MET A 71 10.80 -3.70 8.75
C MET A 71 11.52 -2.43 9.19
N ALA A 72 11.00 -1.26 8.81
CA ALA A 72 11.58 0.03 9.19
C ALA A 72 11.63 0.21 10.71
N GLU A 73 10.54 -0.07 11.43
CA GLU A 73 10.51 0.00 12.89
C GLU A 73 11.53 -0.92 13.53
N TYR A 74 11.65 -2.15 13.01
CA TYR A 74 12.67 -3.07 13.49
C TYR A 74 14.08 -2.52 13.28
N ALA A 75 14.38 -1.95 12.10
CA ALA A 75 15.65 -1.29 11.84
C ALA A 75 15.96 -0.17 12.84
N MET A 76 14.96 0.65 13.17
CA MET A 76 15.12 1.73 14.16
C MET A 76 15.50 1.18 15.55
N THR A 77 15.02 0.00 15.93
CA THR A 77 15.45 -0.64 17.20
C THR A 77 16.89 -1.15 17.20
N GLN A 78 17.49 -1.38 16.02
CA GLN A 78 18.83 -1.97 15.90
C GLN A 78 19.96 -0.92 15.86
N GLY A 79 19.62 0.36 15.84
CA GLY A 79 20.63 1.43 15.79
C GLY A 79 20.12 2.77 15.27
N ASN A 80 18.80 2.97 15.22
CA ASN A 80 18.14 4.18 14.74
C ASN A 80 18.57 4.61 13.31
N LYS A 81 19.03 3.67 12.49
CA LYS A 81 19.48 3.91 11.12
C LYS A 81 19.02 2.79 10.19
N ILE A 82 18.56 3.18 9.01
CA ILE A 82 18.16 2.27 7.92
C ILE A 82 19.35 1.96 7.01
N ILE A 83 20.29 2.91 6.93
CA ILE A 83 21.50 2.87 6.13
C ILE A 83 22.69 2.92 7.10
N ASP A 84 23.73 2.12 6.85
CA ASP A 84 25.00 2.19 7.57
C ASP A 84 25.87 3.37 7.14
N GLU A 85 27.08 3.48 7.70
CA GLU A 85 27.98 4.61 7.41
C GLU A 85 28.59 4.52 6.01
N GLU A 86 28.55 3.33 5.42
CA GLU A 86 29.03 2.98 4.10
C GLU A 86 27.98 3.16 3.00
N GLY A 87 26.74 3.56 3.35
CA GLY A 87 25.66 3.78 2.40
C GLY A 87 24.86 2.52 2.04
N ASN A 88 25.08 1.40 2.73
CA ASN A 88 24.35 0.16 2.51
C ASN A 88 23.15 0.04 3.44
N LEU A 89 22.14 -0.71 3.01
CA LEU A 89 21.04 -1.08 3.90
C LEU A 89 21.55 -1.99 5.02
N ILE A 90 21.08 -1.73 6.24
CA ILE A 90 21.39 -2.61 7.35
C ILE A 90 20.91 -4.05 7.04
N GLY A 91 21.71 -5.03 7.43
CA GLY A 91 21.54 -6.43 6.98
C GLY A 91 20.16 -7.05 7.28
N CYS A 92 19.40 -6.52 8.25
CA CYS A 92 18.07 -7.02 8.58
C CYS A 92 16.94 -6.56 7.65
N LEU A 93 17.15 -5.50 6.85
CA LEU A 93 16.17 -4.98 5.89
C LEU A 93 16.25 -5.72 4.54
N GLY A 94 17.47 -6.05 4.11
CA GLY A 94 17.75 -6.89 2.94
C GLY A 94 17.05 -6.45 1.64
N HIS A 95 17.04 -7.34 0.65
CA HIS A 95 16.45 -7.08 -0.67
C HIS A 95 14.92 -6.83 -0.62
N ASN A 96 14.23 -7.49 0.31
CA ASN A 96 12.77 -7.39 0.41
C ASN A 96 12.32 -5.96 0.73
N PHE A 97 13.05 -5.23 1.59
CA PHE A 97 12.70 -3.86 1.94
C PHE A 97 12.64 -2.93 0.73
N LEU A 98 13.66 -2.98 -0.14
CA LEU A 98 13.69 -2.22 -1.39
C LEU A 98 12.57 -2.65 -2.35
N ALA A 99 12.37 -3.96 -2.49
CA ALA A 99 11.34 -4.49 -3.37
C ALA A 99 9.94 -4.03 -2.93
N TYR A 100 9.65 -4.03 -1.63
CA TYR A 100 8.40 -3.49 -1.11
C TYR A 100 8.27 -1.99 -1.34
N GLY A 101 9.32 -1.21 -1.08
CA GLY A 101 9.30 0.24 -1.31
C GLY A 101 8.97 0.61 -2.77
N GLU A 102 9.64 -0.03 -3.73
CA GLU A 102 9.38 0.21 -5.16
C GLU A 102 7.98 -0.27 -5.60
N ASN A 103 7.53 -1.42 -5.08
CA ASN A 103 6.18 -1.90 -5.36
C ASN A 103 5.09 -0.96 -4.79
N ILE A 104 5.29 -0.44 -3.58
CA ILE A 104 4.39 0.53 -2.95
C ILE A 104 4.30 1.78 -3.82
N ARG A 105 5.43 2.34 -4.25
CA ARG A 105 5.48 3.51 -5.14
C ARG A 105 4.67 3.29 -6.41
N ARG A 106 4.90 2.18 -7.12
CA ARG A 106 4.17 1.83 -8.35
C ARG A 106 2.67 1.63 -8.12
N ASN A 107 2.29 1.03 -7.01
CA ASN A 107 0.89 0.80 -6.70
C ASN A 107 0.16 2.10 -6.33
N LEU A 108 0.81 3.02 -5.60
CA LEU A 108 0.29 4.36 -5.34
C LEU A 108 0.11 5.16 -6.64
N GLU A 109 1.09 5.12 -7.54
CA GLU A 109 0.99 5.78 -8.86
C GLU A 109 -0.19 5.25 -9.67
N ARG A 110 -0.37 3.92 -9.71
CA ARG A 110 -1.52 3.30 -10.40
C ARG A 110 -2.84 3.68 -9.76
N LEU A 111 -2.92 3.68 -8.43
CA LEU A 111 -4.11 4.05 -7.69
C LEU A 111 -4.57 5.47 -8.05
N TYR A 112 -3.62 6.39 -8.15
CA TYR A 112 -3.85 7.79 -8.48
C TYR A 112 -4.14 8.03 -9.96
N GLN A 113 -3.43 7.36 -10.88
CA GLN A 113 -3.68 7.45 -12.33
C GLN A 113 -5.08 6.95 -12.71
N TRP A 114 -5.59 5.92 -12.02
CA TRP A 114 -6.97 5.49 -12.21
C TRP A 114 -7.99 6.52 -11.72
N GLY A 115 -7.69 7.25 -10.64
CA GLY A 115 -8.52 8.35 -10.16
C GLY A 115 -8.60 9.55 -11.12
N LYS A 116 -7.53 9.81 -11.88
CA LYS A 116 -7.53 10.87 -12.91
C LYS A 116 -8.28 10.51 -14.19
N ASN A 117 -8.34 9.23 -14.55
CA ASN A 117 -9.04 8.78 -15.76
C ASN A 117 -10.56 8.63 -15.56
N SER A 118 -11.05 8.63 -14.31
CA SER A 118 -12.49 8.68 -14.01
C SER A 118 -13.11 10.08 -14.19
N ASP A 119 -12.29 11.14 -14.24
CA ASP A 119 -12.75 12.51 -14.55
C ASP A 119 -13.01 12.74 -16.05
N MET A 120 -12.64 11.80 -16.92
CA MET A 120 -13.13 11.81 -18.30
C MET A 120 -14.52 11.17 -18.32
N ASP A 121 -15.44 12.00 -17.83
CA ASP A 121 -16.80 11.73 -17.42
C ASP A 121 -17.49 10.77 -18.40
N TRP A 122 -17.89 9.60 -17.90
CA TRP A 122 -18.73 8.67 -18.65
C TRP A 122 -20.03 9.35 -19.11
N ARG A 123 -20.46 10.43 -18.43
CA ARG A 123 -21.58 11.28 -18.87
C ARG A 123 -21.24 12.11 -20.11
N LEU A 124 -19.98 12.52 -20.30
CA LEU A 124 -19.53 13.16 -21.55
C LEU A 124 -19.55 12.15 -22.70
N LYS A 125 -19.09 10.92 -22.46
CA LYS A 125 -19.18 9.84 -23.46
C LYS A 125 -20.63 9.44 -23.76
N LEU A 126 -21.49 9.42 -22.75
CA LEU A 126 -22.93 9.14 -22.90
C LEU A 126 -23.63 10.28 -23.65
N ALA A 127 -23.35 11.53 -23.31
CA ALA A 127 -23.92 12.71 -23.99
C ALA A 127 -23.49 12.76 -25.46
N GLN A 128 -22.21 12.48 -25.77
CA GLN A 128 -21.74 12.35 -27.15
C GLN A 128 -22.40 11.18 -27.89
N ALA A 129 -22.57 10.03 -27.23
CA ALA A 129 -23.26 8.89 -27.83
C ALA A 129 -24.75 9.19 -28.10
N MET A 130 -25.42 9.92 -27.22
CA MET A 130 -26.82 10.33 -27.38
C MET A 130 -27.00 11.37 -28.50
N GLN A 131 -26.11 12.36 -28.61
CA GLN A 131 -26.13 13.34 -29.70
C GLN A 131 -25.93 12.70 -31.08
N ASN A 132 -25.13 11.64 -31.17
CA ASN A 132 -24.92 10.91 -32.42
C ASN A 132 -26.12 10.05 -32.84
N ILE A 133 -27.07 9.79 -31.93
CA ILE A 133 -28.32 9.05 -32.21
C ILE A 133 -29.41 10.00 -32.73
N GLU A 134 -29.41 11.25 -32.28
CA GLU A 134 -30.39 12.28 -32.69
C GLU A 134 -30.01 13.00 -34.00
N GLY A 135 -28.78 12.81 -34.49
CA GLY A 135 -28.25 13.42 -35.71
C GLY A 135 -28.32 12.57 -36.99
N ASN A 136 -29.01 11.43 -36.97
CA ASN A 136 -29.31 10.56 -38.12
C ASN A 136 -30.82 10.40 -38.28
#